data_AF-A0A2V1DKS1-F1
#
_entry.id   AF-A0A2V1DKS1-F1
#
_cell.length_a   1.000
_cell.length_b   1.000
_cell.length_c   1.000
_cell.angle_alpha   90.00
_cell.angle_beta   90.00
_cell.angle_gamma   90.00
#
_symmetry.space_group_name_H-M   'P 1'
#
loop_
_entity.id
_entity.type
_entity.pdbx_description
1 polymer ?
#
loop_
_entity_poly.entity_id
_entity_poly.type
_entity_poly.pdbx_seq_one_letter_code
_entity_poly.pdbx_strand_id
1 'polypeptide(L)'
;MRSDAAVLRHLTGRLDGAAPFYLATCAVVCIDLEWWQEEPHSTTEVGISELTPLSTAFPLPHAANHLENVRVGHVRIKEHAHLLNKFDGAGNPNNFEFGRSKFVALDDAKRLIHETLNRRNVAGQYQPIILIMHDHKSKLVHLKDVMGLGTSLMRNVVKIIDTQDLTLQEKLPIAYQGTGAAQKPKAIRLADLVGWFNLPTDNLHTAGNDAGYTLIAAILLAQKEQPPVTTSMQRPRAVIHGVNIIDVLQHVQNRNRFYTHFPWGSVIFCTKCDSPQHMRKNCFVQVNCKHCSASADLSRRIWAHTHKTEKCVFSPLKQ
;
A
#
# COMPACT_ATOMS: atom_id res chain seq x y z
N MET A 1 -0.01 25.25 11.13
CA MET A 1 0.46 24.22 10.18
C MET A 1 -0.65 24.02 9.15
N ARG A 2 -0.34 23.89 7.85
CA ARG A 2 -1.39 23.60 6.84
C ARG A 2 -1.93 22.19 7.05
N SER A 3 -3.21 21.96 6.73
CA SER A 3 -3.81 20.61 6.78
C SER A 3 -3.16 19.68 5.76
N ASP A 4 -3.29 18.37 5.96
CA ASP A 4 -2.74 17.38 5.05
C ASP A 4 -3.40 17.48 3.68
N ALA A 5 -4.71 17.73 3.66
CA ALA A 5 -5.46 17.97 2.43
C ALA A 5 -4.93 19.21 1.67
N ALA A 6 -4.56 20.30 2.37
CA ALA A 6 -3.98 21.47 1.72
C ALA A 6 -2.59 21.19 1.11
N VAL A 7 -1.80 20.32 1.74
CA VAL A 7 -0.51 19.86 1.18
C VAL A 7 -0.75 19.05 -0.10
N LEU A 8 -1.67 18.09 -0.07
CA LEU A 8 -1.99 17.27 -1.24
C LEU A 8 -2.61 18.09 -2.38
N ARG A 9 -3.51 19.04 -2.07
CA ARG A 9 -4.08 19.95 -3.05
C ARG A 9 -3.02 20.73 -3.80
N HIS A 10 -2.04 21.27 -3.07
CA HIS A 10 -0.93 21.99 -3.68
C HIS A 10 -0.14 21.11 -4.67
N LEU A 11 0.15 19.86 -4.29
CA LEU A 11 0.90 18.92 -5.14
C LEU A 11 0.13 18.52 -6.41
N THR A 12 -1.19 18.56 -6.36
CA THR A 12 -2.06 18.21 -7.49
C THR A 12 -2.68 19.45 -8.16
N GLY A 13 -1.99 20.59 -8.13
CA GLY A 13 -2.33 21.78 -8.92
C GLY A 13 -3.49 22.62 -8.40
N ARG A 14 -4.02 22.33 -7.21
CA ARG A 14 -5.03 23.16 -6.53
C ARG A 14 -4.31 24.05 -5.50
N LEU A 15 -3.92 25.24 -5.92
CA LEU A 15 -3.18 26.19 -5.10
C LEU A 15 -4.08 26.85 -4.05
N ASP A 16 -4.02 26.38 -2.81
CA ASP A 16 -4.57 27.10 -1.66
C ASP A 16 -3.51 28.11 -1.14
N GLY A 17 -3.28 29.21 -1.87
CA GLY A 17 -2.34 30.29 -1.48
C GLY A 17 -0.84 29.96 -1.66
N ALA A 18 0.04 30.81 -1.10
CA ALA A 18 1.50 30.69 -1.28
C ALA A 18 2.07 29.45 -0.58
N ALA A 19 2.62 28.51 -1.35
CA ALA A 19 3.23 27.30 -0.83
C ALA A 19 4.77 27.38 -0.91
N PRO A 20 5.51 26.76 0.04
CA PRO A 20 6.96 26.74 -0.04
C PRO A 20 7.45 26.04 -1.31
N PHE A 21 8.43 26.64 -1.99
CA PHE A 21 8.99 26.13 -3.24
C PHE A 21 9.44 24.66 -3.15
N TYR A 22 9.97 24.25 -2.00
CA TYR A 22 10.45 22.88 -1.80
C TYR A 22 9.34 21.82 -1.89
N LEU A 23 8.06 22.17 -1.69
CA LEU A 23 6.95 21.21 -1.84
C LEU A 23 6.85 20.66 -3.27
N ALA A 24 7.16 21.49 -4.27
CA ALA A 24 7.19 21.07 -5.67
C ALA A 24 8.31 20.05 -5.96
N THR A 25 9.28 19.91 -5.05
CA THR A 25 10.39 18.95 -5.16
C THR A 25 10.18 17.67 -4.35
N CYS A 26 9.10 17.60 -3.55
CA CYS A 26 8.81 16.44 -2.73
C CYS A 26 8.42 15.23 -3.59
N ALA A 27 8.90 14.04 -3.22
CA ALA A 27 8.29 12.80 -3.70
C ALA A 27 7.10 12.45 -2.81
N VAL A 28 6.02 11.96 -3.42
CA VAL A 28 4.85 11.45 -2.70
C VAL A 28 4.87 9.94 -2.79
N VAL A 29 5.00 9.29 -1.64
CA VAL A 29 5.19 7.85 -1.53
C VAL A 29 4.14 7.30 -0.60
N CYS A 30 3.54 6.18 -0.94
CA CYS A 30 2.72 5.36 -0.08
C CYS A 30 3.38 4.01 0.11
N ILE A 31 3.41 3.53 1.34
CA ILE A 31 3.90 2.19 1.68
C ILE A 31 2.82 1.46 2.45
N ASP A 32 2.58 0.22 2.04
CA ASP A 32 1.75 -0.73 2.76
C ASP A 32 2.51 -2.05 2.95
N LEU A 33 2.19 -2.77 4.02
CA LEU A 33 2.84 -4.03 4.39
C LEU A 33 1.76 -5.05 4.72
N GLU A 34 1.96 -6.27 4.24
CA GLU A 34 1.24 -7.44 4.73
C GLU A 34 2.21 -8.33 5.49
N TRP A 35 1.70 -8.93 6.56
CA TRP A 35 2.44 -9.87 7.39
C TRP A 35 1.57 -11.06 7.78
N TRP A 36 2.22 -12.12 8.23
CA TRP A 36 1.51 -13.31 8.67
C TRP A 36 0.74 -13.04 9.95
N GLN A 37 -0.52 -13.48 10.00
CA GLN A 37 -1.42 -13.27 11.13
C GLN A 37 -0.95 -13.96 12.43
N GLU A 38 -0.09 -14.97 12.32
CA GLU A 38 0.45 -15.69 13.47
C GLU A 38 1.86 -15.22 13.80
N GLU A 39 2.26 -15.38 15.05
CA GLU A 39 3.64 -15.20 15.48
C GLU A 39 4.62 -16.05 14.64
N PRO A 40 5.73 -15.49 14.15
CA PRO A 40 6.36 -14.23 14.59
C PRO A 40 5.98 -12.99 13.74
N HIS A 41 4.79 -12.97 13.12
CA HIS A 41 4.32 -11.88 12.26
C HIS A 41 5.29 -11.53 11.14
N SER A 42 5.91 -12.54 10.52
CA SER A 42 6.87 -12.33 9.44
C SER A 42 6.24 -11.53 8.29
N THR A 43 6.90 -10.46 7.86
CA THR A 43 6.46 -9.67 6.69
C THR A 43 6.42 -10.57 5.46
N THR A 44 5.27 -10.63 4.79
CA THR A 44 5.06 -11.44 3.59
C THR A 44 5.17 -10.60 2.33
N GLU A 45 4.74 -9.34 2.38
CA GLU A 45 4.62 -8.47 1.20
C GLU A 45 4.91 -7.01 1.53
N VAL A 46 5.34 -6.28 0.50
CA VAL A 46 5.55 -4.83 0.53
C VAL A 46 4.88 -4.23 -0.70
N GLY A 47 4.03 -3.24 -0.48
CA GLY A 47 3.46 -2.39 -1.51
C GLY A 47 4.09 -1.02 -1.46
N ILE A 48 4.45 -0.48 -2.63
CA ILE A 48 4.92 0.89 -2.77
C ILE A 48 4.11 1.54 -3.87
N SER A 49 3.57 2.72 -3.61
CA SER A 49 2.87 3.51 -4.61
C SER A 49 3.43 4.92 -4.61
N GLU A 50 3.75 5.45 -5.77
CA GLU A 50 4.38 6.76 -5.92
C GLU A 50 3.57 7.64 -6.85
N LEU A 51 3.41 8.91 -6.50
CA LEU A 51 2.85 9.93 -7.37
C LEU A 51 3.99 10.82 -7.85
N THR A 52 4.09 10.98 -9.17
CA THR A 52 4.84 12.10 -9.77
C THR A 52 3.89 13.30 -9.85
N PRO A 53 4.05 14.34 -9.01
CA PRO A 53 3.08 15.43 -8.95
C PRO A 53 3.13 16.29 -10.21
N LEU A 54 1.96 16.68 -10.74
CA LEU A 54 1.84 17.69 -11.79
C LEU A 54 1.37 19.01 -11.18
N SER A 55 2.20 19.64 -10.35
CA SER A 55 1.81 20.78 -9.50
C SER A 55 1.29 22.02 -10.26
N THR A 56 1.44 22.09 -11.58
CA THR A 56 0.93 23.18 -12.43
C THR A 56 -0.32 22.80 -13.23
N ALA A 57 -0.73 21.52 -13.22
CA ALA A 57 -1.88 21.05 -13.96
C ALA A 57 -3.13 21.05 -13.08
N PHE A 58 -4.15 21.80 -13.49
CA PHE A 58 -5.46 21.72 -12.86
C PHE A 58 -5.98 20.28 -12.88
N PRO A 59 -6.63 19.80 -11.81
CA PRO A 59 -7.19 18.46 -11.78
C PRO A 59 -8.31 18.33 -12.82
N LEU A 60 -8.23 17.29 -13.64
CA LEU A 60 -9.34 16.84 -14.49
C LEU A 60 -10.44 16.21 -13.62
N PRO A 61 -11.64 15.89 -14.16
CA PRO A 61 -12.61 15.07 -13.45
C PRO A 61 -11.95 13.86 -12.77
N HIS A 62 -12.29 13.60 -11.52
CA HIS A 62 -11.66 12.58 -10.67
C HIS A 62 -10.14 12.72 -10.46
N ALA A 63 -9.58 13.90 -10.73
CA ALA A 63 -8.13 14.12 -10.77
C ALA A 63 -7.41 13.15 -11.73
N ALA A 64 -8.06 12.75 -12.83
CA ALA A 64 -7.56 11.69 -13.73
C ALA A 64 -6.11 11.90 -14.18
N ASN A 65 -5.74 13.12 -14.54
CA ASN A 65 -4.37 13.48 -14.93
C ASN A 65 -3.32 13.25 -13.82
N HIS A 66 -3.69 13.36 -12.56
CA HIS A 66 -2.81 13.05 -11.43
C HIS A 66 -2.80 11.56 -11.13
N LEU A 67 -3.96 10.91 -11.14
CA LEU A 67 -4.08 9.47 -10.91
C LEU A 67 -3.31 8.66 -11.96
N GLU A 68 -3.30 9.07 -13.22
CA GLU A 68 -2.51 8.43 -14.30
C GLU A 68 -0.99 8.48 -14.08
N ASN A 69 -0.51 9.33 -13.17
CA ASN A 69 0.89 9.41 -12.75
C ASN A 69 1.22 8.61 -11.49
N VAL A 70 0.24 7.88 -10.96
CA VAL A 70 0.48 6.90 -9.89
C VAL A 70 1.20 5.68 -10.46
N ARG A 71 2.28 5.28 -9.78
CA ARG A 71 3.07 4.08 -10.08
C ARG A 71 3.06 3.15 -8.88
N VAL A 72 2.63 1.91 -9.07
CA VAL A 72 2.44 0.93 -8.01
C VAL A 72 3.36 -0.27 -8.23
N GLY A 73 4.12 -0.62 -7.21
CA GLY A 73 4.93 -1.82 -7.14
C GLY A 73 4.46 -2.76 -6.04
N HIS A 74 4.57 -4.05 -6.29
CA HIS A 74 4.26 -5.10 -5.32
C HIS A 74 5.39 -6.11 -5.24
N VAL A 75 5.85 -6.34 -4.03
CA VAL A 75 6.91 -7.27 -3.70
C VAL A 75 6.40 -8.33 -2.73
N ARG A 76 6.78 -9.58 -2.97
CA ARG A 76 6.57 -10.71 -2.07
C ARG A 76 7.92 -11.25 -1.61
N ILE A 77 8.07 -11.45 -0.31
CA ILE A 77 9.33 -11.86 0.31
C ILE A 77 9.50 -13.38 0.14
N LYS A 78 10.52 -13.84 -0.59
CA LYS A 78 10.70 -15.26 -0.99
C LYS A 78 10.65 -16.22 0.19
N GLU A 79 11.26 -15.81 1.29
CA GLU A 79 11.37 -16.52 2.56
C GLU A 79 9.97 -16.76 3.17
N HIS A 80 9.08 -15.77 3.10
CA HIS A 80 7.80 -15.76 3.80
C HIS A 80 6.58 -15.88 2.88
N ALA A 81 6.73 -15.81 1.56
CA ALA A 81 5.61 -15.81 0.59
C ALA A 81 4.80 -17.13 0.54
N HIS A 82 5.19 -18.12 1.32
CA HIS A 82 4.46 -19.37 1.52
C HIS A 82 3.45 -19.29 2.67
N LEU A 83 3.60 -18.30 3.56
CA LEU A 83 2.68 -17.98 4.64
C LEU A 83 1.49 -17.25 4.04
N LEU A 84 0.28 -17.73 4.36
CA LEU A 84 -0.97 -17.17 3.87
C LEU A 84 -1.89 -16.96 5.07
N ASN A 85 -2.51 -15.78 5.12
CA ASN A 85 -3.54 -15.46 6.10
C ASN A 85 -4.85 -16.18 5.74
N LYS A 86 -5.68 -16.45 6.76
CA LYS A 86 -6.90 -17.26 6.64
C LYS A 86 -8.11 -16.70 7.37
N PHE A 87 -8.02 -15.46 7.84
CA PHE A 87 -9.17 -14.75 8.40
C PHE A 87 -10.17 -14.37 7.30
N ASP A 88 -11.41 -14.07 7.71
CA ASP A 88 -12.46 -13.65 6.77
C ASP A 88 -12.08 -12.34 6.07
N GLY A 89 -12.02 -12.38 4.74
CA GLY A 89 -11.55 -11.27 3.91
C GLY A 89 -10.04 -11.22 3.69
N ALA A 90 -9.28 -12.25 4.11
CA ALA A 90 -7.88 -12.36 3.73
C ALA A 90 -7.72 -12.35 2.20
N GLY A 91 -6.86 -11.47 1.69
CA GLY A 91 -6.66 -11.29 0.26
C GLY A 91 -5.93 -12.46 -0.40
N ASN A 92 -5.97 -12.49 -1.73
CA ASN A 92 -5.15 -13.41 -2.50
C ASN A 92 -3.87 -12.71 -2.97
N PRO A 93 -2.69 -13.10 -2.48
CA PRO A 93 -1.43 -12.41 -2.78
C PRO A 93 -0.95 -12.57 -4.23
N ASN A 94 -1.68 -13.32 -5.05
CA ASN A 94 -1.44 -13.44 -6.50
C ASN A 94 -2.33 -12.49 -7.32
N ASN A 95 -3.29 -11.79 -6.70
CA ASN A 95 -4.24 -10.90 -7.36
C ASN A 95 -3.78 -9.43 -7.30
N PHE A 96 -2.55 -9.16 -7.72
CA PHE A 96 -2.07 -7.77 -7.83
C PHE A 96 -2.65 -7.11 -9.09
N GLU A 97 -3.43 -6.04 -8.93
CA GLU A 97 -4.23 -5.45 -10.00
C GLU A 97 -3.45 -4.47 -10.89
N PHE A 98 -2.38 -3.88 -10.34
CA PHE A 98 -1.56 -2.88 -11.02
C PHE A 98 -0.39 -3.49 -11.80
N GLY A 99 -0.21 -4.81 -11.84
CA GLY A 99 0.88 -5.40 -12.62
C GLY A 99 1.23 -6.82 -12.22
N ARG A 100 2.53 -7.08 -12.09
CA ARG A 100 3.05 -8.40 -11.67
C ARG A 100 3.83 -8.26 -10.39
N SER A 101 3.49 -9.05 -9.38
CA SER A 101 4.26 -9.17 -8.15
C SER A 101 5.69 -9.62 -8.46
N LYS A 102 6.65 -9.03 -7.77
CA LYS A 102 8.06 -9.44 -7.81
C LYS A 102 8.40 -10.23 -6.55
N PHE A 103 9.17 -11.30 -6.71
CA PHE A 103 9.69 -12.10 -5.61
C PHE A 103 11.14 -11.71 -5.35
N VAL A 104 11.44 -11.33 -4.10
CA VAL A 104 12.75 -10.82 -3.68
C VAL A 104 13.15 -11.41 -2.33
N ALA A 105 14.44 -11.36 -1.99
CA ALA A 105 14.89 -11.72 -0.66
C ALA A 105 14.48 -10.64 0.36
N LEU A 106 14.32 -11.01 1.63
CA LEU A 106 13.92 -10.08 2.69
C LEU A 106 14.85 -8.84 2.75
N ASP A 107 16.17 -9.04 2.63
CA ASP A 107 17.13 -7.94 2.67
C ASP A 107 17.03 -6.99 1.48
N ASP A 108 16.64 -7.51 0.30
CA ASP A 108 16.38 -6.66 -0.85
C ASP A 108 15.10 -5.84 -0.65
N ALA A 109 14.06 -6.42 -0.03
CA ALA A 109 12.85 -5.66 0.33
C ALA A 109 13.15 -4.56 1.38
N LYS A 110 14.01 -4.83 2.37
CA LYS A 110 14.50 -3.83 3.32
C LYS A 110 15.25 -2.70 2.60
N ARG A 111 16.18 -3.06 1.72
CA ARG A 111 16.96 -2.11 0.92
C ARG A 111 16.05 -1.25 0.05
N LEU A 112 15.04 -1.85 -0.56
CA LEU A 112 14.05 -1.15 -1.38
C LEU A 112 13.33 -0.05 -0.59
N ILE A 113 12.76 -0.40 0.56
CA ILE A 113 12.06 0.57 1.42
C ILE A 113 13.02 1.70 1.83
N HIS A 114 14.24 1.34 2.21
CA HIS A 114 15.27 2.31 2.58
C HIS A 114 15.63 3.26 1.42
N GLU A 115 15.88 2.74 0.22
CA GLU A 115 16.21 3.52 -0.97
C GLU A 115 15.04 4.41 -1.41
N THR A 116 13.81 3.91 -1.38
CA THR A 116 12.60 4.68 -1.71
C THR A 116 12.42 5.88 -0.79
N LEU A 117 12.62 5.69 0.53
CA LEU A 117 12.43 6.73 1.54
C LEU A 117 13.67 7.63 1.73
N ASN A 118 14.84 7.22 1.25
CA ASN A 118 16.09 7.99 1.36
C ASN A 118 16.68 8.39 0.00
N ARG A 119 15.84 8.41 -1.04
CA ARG A 119 16.28 8.69 -2.41
C ARG A 119 16.89 10.09 -2.56
N ARG A 120 17.72 10.23 -3.59
CA ARG A 120 18.30 11.51 -4.01
C ARG A 120 17.55 12.04 -5.23
N ASN A 121 17.41 13.36 -5.32
CA ASN A 121 16.91 14.04 -6.51
C ASN A 121 17.96 14.05 -7.62
N VAL A 122 17.61 14.61 -8.79
CA VAL A 122 18.51 14.72 -9.96
C VAL A 122 19.79 15.51 -9.68
N ALA A 123 19.77 16.40 -8.68
CA ALA A 123 20.94 17.17 -8.23
C ALA A 123 21.78 16.43 -7.18
N GLY A 124 21.46 15.16 -6.88
CA GLY A 124 22.16 14.34 -5.90
C GLY A 124 21.84 14.69 -4.45
N GLN A 125 20.92 15.60 -4.18
CA GLN A 125 20.51 15.97 -2.81
C GLN A 125 19.43 15.02 -2.29
N TYR A 126 19.37 14.82 -0.99
CA TYR A 126 18.28 14.05 -0.38
C TYR A 126 16.92 14.68 -0.71
N GLN A 127 16.05 13.92 -1.35
CA GLN A 127 14.75 14.40 -1.78
C GLN A 127 13.76 14.33 -0.60
N PRO A 128 13.08 15.42 -0.24
CA PRO A 128 12.02 15.39 0.75
C PRO A 128 10.90 14.42 0.37
N ILE A 129 10.43 13.61 1.32
CA ILE A 129 9.39 12.61 1.13
C ILE A 129 8.15 12.98 1.93
N ILE A 130 7.00 12.96 1.27
CA ILE A 130 5.68 12.93 1.90
C ILE A 130 5.22 11.48 1.88
N LEU A 131 5.17 10.85 3.06
CA LEU A 131 4.75 9.47 3.23
C LEU A 131 3.26 9.40 3.51
N ILE A 132 2.50 8.76 2.63
CA ILE A 132 1.07 8.50 2.79
C ILE A 132 0.89 7.07 3.28
N MET A 133 0.02 6.86 4.26
CA MET A 133 -0.31 5.53 4.77
C MET A 133 -1.78 5.46 5.16
N HIS A 134 -2.29 4.24 5.34
CA HIS A 134 -3.59 4.01 5.95
C HIS A 134 -3.38 3.31 7.30
N ASP A 135 -3.73 3.98 8.40
CA ASP A 135 -3.43 3.52 9.76
C ASP A 135 -1.92 3.22 9.94
N HIS A 136 -1.12 4.28 10.00
CA HIS A 136 0.34 4.19 9.94
C HIS A 136 1.00 3.59 11.18
N LYS A 137 0.36 3.64 12.36
CA LYS A 137 1.02 3.36 13.64
C LYS A 137 1.56 1.93 13.72
N SER A 138 0.72 0.95 13.41
CA SER A 138 1.11 -0.47 13.41
C SER A 138 2.20 -0.75 12.39
N LYS A 139 2.10 -0.16 11.19
CA LYS A 139 3.06 -0.34 10.09
C LYS A 139 4.43 0.25 10.42
N LEU A 140 4.50 1.43 11.05
CA LEU A 140 5.78 2.03 11.45
C LEU A 140 6.46 1.22 12.56
N VAL A 141 5.69 0.71 13.53
CA VAL A 141 6.20 -0.23 14.54
C VAL A 141 6.74 -1.49 13.87
N HIS A 142 6.00 -2.05 12.91
CA HIS A 142 6.40 -3.26 12.18
C HIS A 142 7.68 -3.06 11.35
N LEU A 143 7.80 -1.95 10.63
CA LEU A 143 9.01 -1.58 9.88
C LEU A 143 10.24 -1.54 10.80
N LYS A 144 10.08 -0.96 11.99
CA LYS A 144 11.16 -0.81 12.95
C LYS A 144 11.50 -2.12 13.63
N ASP A 145 10.52 -2.76 14.25
CA ASP A 145 10.76 -3.84 15.21
C ASP A 145 10.84 -5.22 14.53
N VAL A 146 10.10 -5.44 13.44
CA VAL A 146 10.09 -6.72 12.71
C VAL A 146 11.02 -6.70 11.49
N MET A 147 10.97 -5.63 10.69
CA MET A 147 11.90 -5.50 9.54
C MET A 147 13.27 -4.96 9.95
N GLY A 148 13.45 -4.48 11.18
CA GLY A 148 14.75 -3.97 11.66
C GLY A 148 15.19 -2.71 10.93
N LEU A 149 14.26 -1.93 10.36
CA LEU A 149 14.58 -0.67 9.69
C LEU A 149 14.65 0.44 10.73
N GLY A 150 15.87 0.86 11.05
CA GLY A 150 16.15 1.84 12.10
C GLY A 150 15.64 3.26 11.83
N THR A 151 15.89 4.17 12.77
CA THR A 151 15.43 5.58 12.72
C THR A 151 15.94 6.36 11.51
N SER A 152 17.05 5.93 10.88
CA SER A 152 17.55 6.50 9.63
C SER A 152 16.57 6.34 8.47
N LEU A 153 15.63 5.40 8.54
CA LEU A 153 14.63 5.16 7.50
C LEU A 153 13.83 6.42 7.17
N MET A 154 13.54 7.22 8.19
CA MET A 154 12.64 8.38 8.08
C MET A 154 13.38 9.70 7.88
N ARG A 155 14.69 9.67 7.58
CA ARG A 155 15.54 10.87 7.51
C ARG A 155 15.00 11.93 6.54
N ASN A 156 14.52 11.50 5.38
CA ASN A 156 13.99 12.42 4.37
C ASN A 156 12.46 12.59 4.45
N VAL A 157 11.78 11.87 5.35
CA VAL A 157 10.33 11.97 5.49
C VAL A 157 10.01 13.25 6.26
N VAL A 158 9.58 14.27 5.52
CA VAL A 158 9.25 15.60 6.07
C VAL A 158 7.81 15.66 6.56
N LYS A 159 6.96 14.73 6.13
CA LYS A 159 5.56 14.65 6.53
C LYS A 159 5.02 13.23 6.36
N ILE A 160 4.27 12.77 7.36
CA ILE A 160 3.41 11.59 7.25
C ILE A 160 1.97 12.09 7.14
N ILE A 161 1.22 11.54 6.19
CA ILE A 161 -0.21 11.80 5.99
C ILE A 161 -0.93 10.46 6.16
N ASP A 162 -1.76 10.37 7.20
CA ASP A 162 -2.64 9.22 7.39
C ASP A 162 -3.98 9.49 6.70
N THR A 163 -4.42 8.56 5.86
CA THR A 163 -5.74 8.66 5.23
C THR A 163 -6.89 8.63 6.24
N GLN A 164 -6.71 8.03 7.43
CA GLN A 164 -7.65 8.15 8.55
C GLN A 164 -7.83 9.63 8.94
N ASP A 165 -6.73 10.35 9.15
CA ASP A 165 -6.75 11.76 9.54
C ASP A 165 -7.28 12.65 8.40
N LEU A 166 -6.93 12.36 7.15
CA LEU A 166 -7.48 13.05 5.99
C LEU A 166 -9.01 12.95 5.93
N THR A 167 -9.58 11.78 6.23
CA THR A 167 -11.05 11.64 6.20
C THR A 167 -11.74 12.51 7.24
N LEU A 168 -11.12 12.71 8.42
CA LEU A 168 -11.60 13.61 9.46
C LEU A 168 -11.43 15.08 9.05
N GLN A 169 -10.29 15.44 8.46
CA GLN A 169 -10.03 16.80 7.96
C GLN A 169 -11.04 17.21 6.88
N GLU A 170 -11.37 16.27 5.98
CA GLU A 170 -12.34 16.46 4.90
C GLU A 170 -13.79 16.15 5.31
N LYS A 171 -14.02 15.92 6.61
CA LYS A 171 -15.32 15.70 7.25
C LYS A 171 -16.17 14.65 6.54
N LEU A 172 -15.57 13.53 6.16
CA LEU A 172 -16.30 12.43 5.52
C LEU A 172 -17.29 11.83 6.50
N PRO A 173 -18.57 11.64 6.13
CA PRO A 173 -19.56 11.04 7.03
C PRO A 173 -19.15 9.66 7.54
N ILE A 174 -18.46 8.87 6.69
CA ILE A 174 -17.96 7.54 7.05
C ILE A 174 -16.87 7.55 8.11
N ALA A 175 -16.20 8.69 8.36
CA ALA A 175 -15.16 8.83 9.38
C ALA A 175 -15.73 9.00 10.80
N TYR A 176 -17.05 8.99 10.94
CA TYR A 176 -17.73 9.21 12.20
C TYR A 176 -18.76 8.13 12.51
N GLN A 177 -19.06 8.00 13.81
CA GLN A 177 -20.17 7.22 14.36
C GLN A 177 -21.03 8.09 15.27
N GLY A 178 -22.30 7.71 15.44
CA GLY A 178 -23.28 8.50 16.17
C GLY A 178 -23.89 9.62 15.32
N THR A 179 -24.81 10.38 15.91
CA THR A 179 -25.56 11.45 15.24
C THR A 179 -25.54 12.74 16.06
N GLY A 180 -25.66 13.89 15.39
CA GLY A 180 -25.71 15.20 16.03
C GLY A 180 -24.51 15.46 16.95
N ALA A 181 -24.77 15.99 18.15
CA ALA A 181 -23.73 16.32 19.13
C ALA A 181 -22.97 15.10 19.70
N ALA A 182 -23.48 13.88 19.52
CA ALA A 182 -22.83 12.65 19.99
C ALA A 182 -21.85 12.05 18.96
N GLN A 183 -21.66 12.72 17.82
CA GLN A 183 -20.81 12.24 16.73
C GLN A 183 -19.34 12.16 17.18
N LYS A 184 -18.70 10.99 17.00
CA LYS A 184 -17.30 10.75 17.36
C LYS A 184 -16.51 10.19 16.17
N PRO A 185 -15.22 10.53 16.04
CA PRO A 185 -14.33 9.88 15.07
C PRO A 185 -14.32 8.36 15.24
N LYS A 186 -14.24 7.64 14.13
CA LYS A 186 -13.97 6.20 14.11
C LYS A 186 -12.89 5.90 13.07
N ALA A 187 -12.10 4.86 13.34
CA ALA A 187 -11.23 4.29 12.31
C ALA A 187 -12.10 3.66 11.21
N ILE A 188 -11.75 3.90 9.95
CA ILE A 188 -12.39 3.29 8.79
C ILE A 188 -11.47 2.25 8.18
N ARG A 189 -12.03 1.22 7.54
CA ARG A 189 -11.24 0.28 6.75
C ARG A 189 -10.90 0.91 5.40
N LEU A 190 -9.81 0.48 4.78
CA LEU A 190 -9.46 0.93 3.42
C LEU A 190 -10.61 0.63 2.43
N ALA A 191 -11.26 -0.52 2.57
CA ALA A 191 -12.43 -0.88 1.77
C ALA A 191 -13.58 0.14 1.87
N ASP A 192 -13.84 0.67 3.07
CA ASP A 192 -14.88 1.69 3.28
C ASP A 192 -14.51 3.01 2.59
N LEU A 193 -13.23 3.40 2.67
CA LEU A 193 -12.70 4.61 2.05
C LEU A 193 -12.73 4.52 0.51
N VAL A 194 -12.25 3.41 -0.03
CA VAL A 194 -12.21 3.15 -1.49
C VAL A 194 -13.63 3.03 -2.04
N GLY A 195 -14.50 2.29 -1.34
CA GLY A 195 -15.92 2.15 -1.70
C GLY A 195 -16.71 3.46 -1.61
N TRP A 196 -16.31 4.40 -0.74
CA TRP A 196 -16.89 5.75 -0.71
C TRP A 196 -16.70 6.49 -2.03
N PHE A 197 -15.58 6.26 -2.72
CA PHE A 197 -15.30 6.81 -4.05
C PHE A 197 -15.80 5.95 -5.22
N ASN A 198 -16.63 4.94 -4.95
CA ASN A 198 -17.17 3.99 -5.94
C ASN A 198 -16.09 3.14 -6.63
N LEU A 199 -14.95 2.93 -5.99
CA LEU A 199 -13.90 2.05 -6.48
C LEU A 199 -14.14 0.61 -5.98
N PRO A 200 -13.74 -0.42 -6.75
CA PRO A 200 -13.89 -1.82 -6.37
C PRO A 200 -12.96 -2.19 -5.20
N THR A 201 -13.34 -3.22 -4.45
CA THR A 201 -12.63 -3.66 -3.23
C THR A 201 -12.27 -5.14 -3.22
N ASP A 202 -12.49 -5.84 -4.34
CA ASP A 202 -12.45 -7.32 -4.39
C ASP A 202 -11.07 -7.91 -4.11
N ASN A 203 -10.00 -7.18 -4.45
CA ASN A 203 -8.62 -7.65 -4.32
C ASN A 203 -7.79 -6.82 -3.32
N LEU A 204 -8.43 -6.21 -2.31
CA LEU A 204 -7.70 -5.66 -1.17
C LEU A 204 -6.98 -6.76 -0.38
N HIS A 205 -6.10 -6.38 0.56
CA HIS A 205 -5.23 -7.31 1.29
C HIS A 205 -4.18 -7.99 0.40
N THR A 206 -3.71 -7.25 -0.61
CA THR A 206 -2.35 -7.39 -1.11
C THR A 206 -1.67 -6.06 -0.86
N ALA A 207 -0.44 -6.07 -0.33
CA ALA A 207 0.22 -4.82 0.05
C ALA A 207 0.32 -3.85 -1.14
N GLY A 208 0.53 -4.38 -2.36
CA GLY A 208 0.57 -3.59 -3.59
C GLY A 208 -0.74 -2.90 -3.93
N ASN A 209 -1.87 -3.62 -3.88
CA ASN A 209 -3.18 -3.01 -4.14
C ASN A 209 -3.50 -1.99 -3.05
N ASP A 210 -3.24 -2.33 -1.78
CA ASP A 210 -3.55 -1.46 -0.65
C ASP A 210 -2.74 -0.15 -0.70
N ALA A 211 -1.45 -0.21 -1.07
CA ALA A 211 -0.65 0.98 -1.34
C ALA A 211 -1.18 1.81 -2.53
N GLY A 212 -1.57 1.14 -3.62
CA GLY A 212 -2.16 1.78 -4.80
C GLY A 212 -3.45 2.53 -4.47
N TYR A 213 -4.41 1.82 -3.90
CA TYR A 213 -5.71 2.36 -3.50
C TYR A 213 -5.61 3.43 -2.41
N THR A 214 -4.69 3.29 -1.44
CA THR A 214 -4.45 4.30 -0.41
C THR A 214 -4.01 5.63 -1.03
N LEU A 215 -3.05 5.59 -1.97
CA LEU A 215 -2.59 6.80 -2.65
C LEU A 215 -3.68 7.42 -3.53
N ILE A 216 -4.41 6.60 -4.29
CA ILE A 216 -5.55 7.05 -5.11
C ILE A 216 -6.60 7.72 -4.23
N ALA A 217 -6.99 7.09 -3.12
CA ALA A 217 -7.96 7.64 -2.18
C ALA A 217 -7.48 8.95 -1.54
N ALA A 218 -6.19 9.07 -1.20
CA ALA A 218 -5.63 10.32 -0.67
C ALA A 218 -5.74 11.48 -1.68
N ILE A 219 -5.46 11.21 -2.96
CA ILE A 219 -5.61 12.20 -4.04
C ILE A 219 -7.08 12.59 -4.20
N LEU A 220 -8.00 11.62 -4.24
CA LEU A 220 -9.44 11.86 -4.37
C LEU A 220 -10.02 12.62 -3.17
N LEU A 221 -9.55 12.35 -1.94
CA LEU A 221 -9.90 13.11 -0.74
C LEU A 221 -9.47 14.57 -0.87
N ALA A 222 -8.22 14.82 -1.28
CA ALA A 222 -7.71 16.17 -1.46
C ALA A 222 -8.46 16.94 -2.55
N GLN A 223 -8.86 16.24 -3.62
CA GLN A 223 -9.55 16.81 -4.78
C GLN A 223 -11.07 16.78 -4.70
N LYS A 224 -11.64 16.24 -3.62
CA LYS A 224 -13.08 16.21 -3.41
C LYS A 224 -13.65 17.63 -3.54
N GLU A 225 -14.47 17.86 -4.54
CA GLU A 225 -15.32 19.03 -4.58
C GLU A 225 -16.34 18.89 -3.45
N GLN A 226 -16.50 19.94 -2.63
CA GLN A 226 -17.59 19.93 -1.67
C GLN A 226 -18.89 20.06 -2.47
N PRO A 227 -19.79 19.07 -2.44
CA PRO A 227 -21.09 19.27 -3.06
C PRO A 227 -21.77 20.46 -2.35
N PRO A 228 -22.56 21.29 -3.07
CA PRO A 228 -23.42 22.26 -2.42
C PRO A 228 -24.27 21.53 -1.36
N VAL A 229 -24.40 22.19 -0.21
CA VAL A 229 -24.70 21.68 1.15
C VAL A 229 -26.05 20.94 1.31
N THR A 230 -26.73 20.55 0.23
CA THR A 230 -28.17 20.25 0.30
C THR A 230 -28.57 18.82 0.61
N THR A 231 -27.68 17.82 0.70
CA THR A 231 -28.08 16.50 1.25
C THR A 231 -26.96 15.76 1.98
N SER A 232 -27.23 15.41 3.24
CA SER A 232 -26.41 14.51 4.06
C SER A 232 -26.30 13.12 3.43
N MET A 233 -25.10 12.53 3.45
CA MET A 233 -24.78 11.14 3.05
C MET A 233 -24.64 10.81 1.56
N GLN A 234 -24.44 11.78 0.65
CA GLN A 234 -24.14 11.40 -0.73
C GLN A 234 -22.65 11.13 -0.95
N ARG A 235 -22.34 9.90 -1.38
CA ARG A 235 -21.03 9.55 -1.96
C ARG A 235 -20.74 10.47 -3.16
N PRO A 236 -19.47 10.78 -3.46
CA PRO A 236 -19.10 11.41 -4.73
C PRO A 236 -19.73 10.67 -5.91
N ARG A 237 -20.15 11.42 -6.94
CA ARG A 237 -20.69 10.81 -8.17
C ARG A 237 -19.63 9.93 -8.81
N ALA A 238 -20.01 8.75 -9.28
CA ALA A 238 -19.10 7.88 -10.04
C ALA A 238 -18.76 8.46 -11.43
N VAL A 239 -19.62 9.33 -11.97
CA VAL A 239 -19.42 9.99 -13.27
C VAL A 239 -19.43 11.51 -13.09
N ILE A 240 -18.35 12.17 -13.51
CA ILE A 240 -18.20 13.63 -13.52
C ILE A 240 -17.83 14.07 -14.94
N HIS A 241 -18.63 14.97 -15.52
CA HIS A 241 -18.44 15.48 -16.89
C HIS A 241 -18.22 14.36 -17.95
N GLY A 242 -18.97 13.26 -17.84
CA GLY A 242 -18.88 12.11 -18.75
C GLY A 242 -17.72 11.15 -18.48
N VAL A 243 -16.87 11.42 -17.49
CA VAL A 243 -15.75 10.55 -17.09
C VAL A 243 -16.18 9.69 -15.91
N ASN A 244 -16.12 8.36 -16.04
CA ASN A 244 -16.38 7.42 -14.95
C ASN A 244 -15.08 7.12 -14.18
N ILE A 245 -15.12 7.18 -12.85
CA ILE A 245 -13.99 6.85 -11.98
C ILE A 245 -13.45 5.42 -12.21
N ILE A 246 -14.31 4.46 -12.58
CA ILE A 246 -13.89 3.09 -12.88
C ILE A 246 -13.01 3.06 -14.13
N ASP A 247 -13.34 3.84 -15.17
CA ASP A 247 -12.55 3.92 -16.39
C ASP A 247 -11.17 4.55 -16.10
N VAL A 248 -11.14 5.58 -15.26
CA VAL A 248 -9.89 6.19 -14.78
C VAL A 248 -9.04 5.17 -14.03
N LEU A 249 -9.62 4.40 -13.09
CA LEU A 249 -8.89 3.34 -12.39
C LEU A 249 -8.33 2.30 -13.37
N GLN A 250 -9.13 1.84 -14.33
CA GLN A 250 -8.69 0.87 -15.33
C GLN A 250 -7.53 1.42 -16.16
N HIS A 251 -7.55 2.71 -16.52
CA HIS A 251 -6.44 3.37 -17.19
C HIS A 251 -5.18 3.37 -16.31
N VAL A 252 -5.29 3.72 -15.03
CA VAL A 252 -4.16 3.68 -14.08
C VAL A 252 -3.58 2.27 -13.98
N GLN A 253 -4.44 1.26 -13.78
CA GLN A 253 -4.02 -0.15 -13.70
C GLN A 253 -3.33 -0.59 -15.00
N ASN A 254 -3.90 -0.27 -16.16
CA ASN A 254 -3.33 -0.62 -17.46
C ASN A 254 -1.96 0.02 -17.67
N ARG A 255 -1.77 1.31 -17.34
CA ARG A 255 -0.46 1.97 -17.43
C ARG A 255 0.58 1.30 -16.53
N ASN A 256 0.17 0.89 -15.32
CA ASN A 256 1.07 0.22 -14.38
C ASN A 256 1.49 -1.17 -14.84
N ARG A 257 0.63 -1.92 -15.54
CA ARG A 257 0.97 -3.25 -16.09
C ARG A 257 2.16 -3.24 -17.05
N PHE A 258 2.39 -2.12 -17.74
CA PHE A 258 3.53 -1.95 -18.66
C PHE A 258 4.75 -1.28 -17.99
N TYR A 259 4.59 -0.76 -16.76
CA TYR A 259 5.66 -0.11 -16.03
C TYR A 259 6.35 -1.10 -15.10
N THR A 260 7.68 -1.16 -15.17
CA THR A 260 8.46 -1.94 -14.21
C THR A 260 8.87 -1.03 -13.06
N HIS A 261 8.13 -1.09 -11.95
CA HIS A 261 8.42 -0.25 -10.78
C HIS A 261 9.74 -0.62 -10.09
N PHE A 262 10.14 -1.90 -10.15
CA PHE A 262 11.41 -2.38 -9.62
C PHE A 262 12.20 -3.13 -10.72
N PRO A 263 13.44 -2.71 -11.06
CA PRO A 263 14.20 -3.31 -12.16
C PRO A 263 14.70 -4.72 -11.85
N TRP A 264 14.71 -5.13 -10.59
CA TRP A 264 15.20 -6.41 -10.10
C TRP A 264 14.09 -7.26 -9.47
N GLY A 265 14.43 -8.49 -9.08
CA GLY A 265 13.48 -9.48 -8.56
C GLY A 265 12.87 -10.38 -9.64
N SER A 266 12.33 -11.52 -9.21
CA SER A 266 11.81 -12.55 -10.11
C SER A 266 10.29 -12.42 -10.26
N VAL A 267 9.76 -12.51 -11.47
CA VAL A 267 8.29 -12.54 -11.72
C VAL A 267 7.71 -13.96 -11.72
N ILE A 268 8.58 -14.96 -11.60
CA ILE A 268 8.25 -16.38 -11.46
C ILE A 268 9.02 -16.90 -10.25
N PHE A 269 8.28 -17.47 -9.30
CA PHE A 269 8.86 -18.11 -8.13
C PHE A 269 7.84 -19.07 -7.51
N CYS A 270 8.25 -20.30 -7.25
CA CYS A 270 7.42 -21.27 -6.57
C CYS A 270 7.56 -21.08 -5.06
N THR A 271 6.53 -20.54 -4.41
CA THR A 271 6.57 -20.35 -2.96
C THR A 271 6.60 -21.67 -2.15
N LYS A 272 6.35 -22.82 -2.79
CA LYS A 272 6.42 -24.16 -2.18
C LYS A 272 7.84 -24.74 -2.18
N CYS A 273 8.50 -24.80 -3.35
CA CYS A 273 9.79 -25.48 -3.52
C CYS A 273 10.98 -24.54 -3.85
N ASP A 274 10.74 -23.24 -3.96
CA ASP A 274 11.72 -22.18 -4.29
C ASP A 274 12.27 -22.21 -5.73
N SER A 275 11.66 -23.00 -6.62
CA SER A 275 12.02 -23.01 -8.04
C SER A 275 11.73 -21.66 -8.70
N PRO A 276 12.69 -21.07 -9.44
CA PRO A 276 12.46 -19.88 -10.25
C PRO A 276 11.80 -20.18 -11.62
N GLN A 277 11.48 -21.44 -11.93
CA GLN A 277 10.98 -21.86 -13.23
C GLN A 277 9.45 -21.97 -13.30
N HIS A 278 8.76 -22.05 -12.16
CA HIS A 278 7.30 -22.18 -12.13
C HIS A 278 6.66 -21.49 -10.92
N MET A 279 5.35 -21.27 -10.99
CA MET A 279 4.54 -20.75 -9.86
C MET A 279 4.01 -21.90 -9.01
N ARG A 280 3.64 -21.64 -7.74
CA ARG A 280 3.11 -22.67 -6.80
C ARG A 280 1.99 -23.54 -7.40
N LYS A 281 1.08 -22.95 -8.17
CA LYS A 281 -0.03 -23.67 -8.82
C LYS A 281 0.40 -24.78 -9.78
N ASN A 282 1.64 -24.70 -10.29
CA ASN A 282 2.22 -25.68 -11.21
C ASN A 282 3.29 -26.56 -10.50
N CYS A 283 3.30 -26.59 -9.16
CA CYS A 283 4.32 -27.28 -8.39
C CYS A 283 3.86 -28.65 -7.89
N PHE A 284 4.53 -29.71 -8.36
CA PHE A 284 4.27 -31.09 -7.94
C PHE A 284 5.25 -31.59 -6.86
N VAL A 285 6.28 -30.81 -6.53
CA VAL A 285 7.27 -31.17 -5.52
C VAL A 285 6.58 -31.34 -4.17
N GLN A 286 6.81 -32.48 -3.52
CA GLN A 286 6.41 -32.69 -2.13
C GLN A 286 7.47 -32.07 -1.22
N VAL A 287 7.02 -31.39 -0.17
CA VAL A 287 7.89 -30.76 0.84
C VAL A 287 7.46 -31.26 2.22
N ASN A 288 8.42 -31.35 3.14
CA ASN A 288 8.16 -31.67 4.53
C ASN A 288 9.14 -30.86 5.40
N CYS A 289 8.59 -30.04 6.28
CA CYS A 289 9.35 -29.27 7.25
C CYS A 289 9.65 -30.13 8.48
N LYS A 290 10.94 -30.39 8.73
CA LYS A 290 11.39 -31.21 9.88
C LYS A 290 11.03 -30.58 11.22
N HIS A 291 11.11 -29.26 11.35
CA HIS A 291 10.75 -28.56 12.58
C HIS A 291 9.26 -28.67 12.90
N CYS A 292 8.40 -28.48 11.90
CA CYS A 292 6.95 -28.61 12.06
C CYS A 292 6.53 -30.06 12.31
N SER A 293 7.13 -31.03 11.59
CA SER A 293 6.83 -32.46 11.78
C SER A 293 7.18 -32.95 13.18
N ALA A 294 8.27 -32.44 13.77
CA ALA A 294 8.70 -32.78 15.12
C ALA A 294 8.02 -31.93 16.23
N SER A 295 7.16 -30.98 15.86
CA SER A 295 6.52 -30.07 16.82
C SER A 295 5.52 -30.82 17.71
N ALA A 296 5.45 -30.46 19.00
CA ALA A 296 4.40 -30.92 19.91
C ALA A 296 3.02 -30.32 19.57
N ASP A 297 3.00 -29.13 18.96
CA ASP A 297 1.78 -28.48 18.45
C ASP A 297 1.24 -29.20 17.20
N LEU A 298 0.01 -29.73 17.31
CA LEU A 298 -0.68 -30.46 16.25
C LEU A 298 -0.93 -29.59 15.01
N SER A 299 -1.28 -28.32 15.19
CA SER A 299 -1.54 -27.39 14.09
C SER A 299 -0.28 -27.24 13.24
N ARG A 300 0.90 -27.12 13.88
CA ARG A 300 2.18 -27.06 13.15
C ARG A 300 2.46 -28.34 12.36
N ARG A 301 2.19 -29.52 12.93
CA ARG A 301 2.36 -30.81 12.22
C ARG A 301 1.51 -30.88 10.95
N ILE A 302 0.26 -30.42 11.00
CA ILE A 302 -0.63 -30.35 9.83
C ILE A 302 -0.01 -29.52 8.70
N TRP A 303 0.64 -28.40 9.05
CA TRP A 303 1.26 -27.50 8.06
C TRP A 303 2.65 -27.92 7.60
N ALA A 304 3.23 -29.00 8.13
CA ALA A 304 4.59 -29.43 7.79
C ALA A 304 4.77 -29.73 6.29
N HIS A 305 3.70 -30.10 5.58
CA HIS A 305 3.75 -30.45 4.16
C HIS A 305 3.60 -29.27 3.19
N THR A 306 3.55 -28.04 3.71
CA THR A 306 3.27 -26.84 2.89
C THR A 306 4.50 -26.06 2.47
N HIS A 307 5.64 -26.30 3.13
CA HIS A 307 6.90 -25.57 2.97
C HIS A 307 8.12 -26.45 3.26
N LYS A 308 9.29 -25.99 2.80
CA LYS A 308 10.58 -26.63 3.09
C LYS A 308 11.09 -26.24 4.49
N THR A 309 11.94 -27.08 5.09
CA THR A 309 12.49 -26.86 6.44
C THR A 309 13.20 -25.51 6.56
N GLU A 310 13.93 -25.07 5.55
CA GLU A 310 14.71 -23.83 5.54
C GLU A 310 13.81 -22.57 5.59
N LYS A 311 12.54 -22.72 5.23
CA LYS A 311 11.55 -21.64 5.24
C LYS A 311 10.76 -21.56 6.54
N CYS A 312 10.91 -22.55 7.42
CA CYS A 312 10.15 -22.58 8.67
C CYS A 312 10.48 -21.36 9.53
N VAL A 313 9.45 -20.60 9.88
CA VAL A 313 9.57 -19.44 10.79
C VAL A 313 9.74 -19.86 12.25
N PHE A 314 9.50 -21.13 12.57
CA PHE A 314 9.75 -21.71 13.89
C PHE A 314 11.09 -22.43 13.99
N SER A 315 11.98 -22.23 13.02
CA SER A 315 13.33 -22.78 13.09
C SER A 315 14.08 -22.14 14.27
N PRO A 316 14.79 -22.92 15.11
CA PRO A 316 15.56 -22.38 16.24
C PRO A 316 16.64 -21.36 15.83
N LEU A 317 17.06 -21.37 14.56
CA LEU A 317 18.05 -20.43 14.03
C LEU A 317 17.47 -19.05 13.65
N LYS A 318 16.14 -18.90 13.70
CA LYS A 318 15.43 -17.66 13.34
C LYS A 318 14.70 -17.00 14.52
N GLN A 319 14.83 -17.58 15.72
CA GLN A 319 14.35 -17.03 16.99
C GLN A 319 15.52 -16.36 17.71
#